data_AF-A0A3C1ZBV3-F1
#
_entry.id   AF-A0A3C1ZBV3-F1
#
_cell.length_a   1.000
_cell.length_b   1.000
_cell.length_c   1.000
_cell.angle_alpha   90.00
_cell.angle_beta   90.00
_cell.angle_gamma   90.00
#
_symmetry.space_group_name_H-M   'P 1'
#
loop_
_entity.id
_entity.type
_entity.pdbx_description
1 polymer ?
#
loop_
_entity_poly.entity_id
_entity_poly.type
_entity_poly.pdbx_seq_one_letter_code
_entity_poly.pdbx_strand_id
1 'polypeptide(L)'
;MKKIILIVILTIAALNVQADGFGYVKFNMAGGTETPFAADGLKITFVDGNAVLTLADGTVSTLNLDNINYFYFTDDPGTVTGLKGDVNNDGEVGIADITALINLLLSDEQITDAGLFYRADVNNDNEISIADVTALVNLVLTQ
;
A
#
# COMPACT_ATOMS: atom_id res chain seq x y z
N MET A 1 5.20 -7.48 21.46
CA MET A 1 6.03 -7.02 20.34
C MET A 1 6.04 -8.13 19.30
N LYS A 2 5.30 -7.97 18.19
CA LYS A 2 5.33 -8.94 17.08
C LYS A 2 6.76 -8.94 16.50
N LYS A 3 7.41 -10.10 16.39
CA LYS A 3 8.81 -10.20 15.96
C LYS A 3 8.86 -10.42 14.46
N ILE A 4 9.55 -9.55 13.75
CA ILE A 4 9.82 -9.69 12.31
C ILE A 4 11.16 -10.42 12.18
N ILE A 5 11.18 -11.60 11.57
CA ILE A 5 12.41 -12.36 11.31
C ILE A 5 12.63 -12.38 9.79
N LEU A 6 13.58 -11.56 9.32
CA LEU A 6 14.02 -11.55 7.92
C LEU A 6 15.35 -12.32 7.82
N ILE A 7 15.31 -13.56 7.31
CA ILE A 7 16.51 -14.36 7.09
C ILE A 7 17.01 -14.07 5.67
N VAL A 8 18.04 -13.23 5.57
CA VAL A 8 18.74 -12.92 4.31
C VAL A 8 19.86 -13.95 4.10
N ILE A 9 19.62 -14.97 3.27
CA ILE A 9 20.67 -15.90 2.85
C ILE A 9 21.16 -15.43 1.48
N LEU A 10 22.39 -14.94 1.42
CA LEU A 10 23.07 -14.35 0.24
C LEU A 10 23.44 -15.37 -0.86
N THR A 11 22.74 -16.51 -0.94
CA THR A 11 22.97 -17.51 -1.98
C THR A 11 21.65 -17.91 -2.64
N ILE A 12 21.64 -17.81 -3.96
CA ILE A 12 20.61 -18.22 -4.93
C ILE A 12 19.74 -19.37 -4.41
N ALA A 13 18.53 -19.05 -3.93
CA ALA A 13 17.28 -19.81 -4.06
C ALA A 13 16.27 -19.33 -2.99
N ALA A 14 15.32 -18.49 -3.42
CA ALA A 14 14.06 -18.10 -2.75
C ALA A 14 14.15 -17.57 -1.30
N LEU A 15 13.68 -16.33 -1.08
CA LEU A 15 13.33 -15.87 0.26
C LEU A 15 12.05 -16.57 0.70
N ASN A 16 12.10 -17.31 1.81
CA ASN A 16 10.87 -17.69 2.52
C ASN A 16 10.46 -16.49 3.37
N VAL A 17 9.30 -15.95 3.09
CA VAL A 17 8.73 -14.87 3.90
C VAL A 17 7.97 -15.49 5.05
N GLN A 18 8.47 -15.31 6.28
CA GLN A 18 7.77 -15.77 7.49
C GLN A 18 7.29 -14.55 8.28
N ALA A 19 5.99 -14.26 8.16
CA ALA A 19 5.33 -13.14 8.81
C ALA A 19 4.57 -13.64 10.04
N ASP A 20 5.27 -13.87 11.17
CA ASP A 20 4.65 -14.38 12.38
C ASP A 20 3.60 -13.37 12.91
N GLY A 21 2.32 -13.68 12.67
CA GLY A 21 1.17 -12.87 13.05
C GLY A 21 0.70 -11.82 12.03
N PHE A 22 1.03 -11.97 10.73
CA PHE A 22 0.41 -11.21 9.63
C PHE A 22 -0.08 -12.15 8.51
N GLY A 23 -1.33 -11.99 8.07
CA GLY A 23 -1.94 -12.83 7.03
C GLY A 23 -1.45 -12.58 5.60
N TYR A 24 -0.93 -11.38 5.31
CA TYR A 24 -0.64 -10.90 3.95
C TYR A 24 0.65 -10.08 3.84
N VAL A 25 1.22 -10.09 2.64
CA VAL A 25 2.21 -9.12 2.15
C VAL A 25 1.56 -8.27 1.06
N LYS A 26 1.48 -6.95 1.25
CA LYS A 26 0.99 -6.03 0.21
C LYS A 26 2.16 -5.36 -0.49
N PHE A 27 2.05 -5.22 -1.81
CA PHE A 27 2.98 -4.46 -2.64
C PHE A 27 2.30 -3.19 -3.12
N ASN A 28 2.84 -2.03 -2.73
CA ASN A 28 2.41 -0.74 -3.25
C ASN A 28 3.08 -0.52 -4.61
N MET A 29 2.27 -0.45 -5.65
CA MET A 29 2.72 -0.25 -7.02
C MET A 29 2.85 1.25 -7.33
N ALA A 30 3.63 1.62 -8.35
CA ALA A 30 3.88 3.02 -8.74
C ALA A 30 2.59 3.85 -8.99
N GLY A 31 1.48 3.20 -9.32
CA GLY A 31 0.16 3.85 -9.47
C GLY A 31 -0.69 3.92 -8.19
N GLY A 32 -0.11 3.62 -7.02
CA GLY A 32 -0.79 3.62 -5.73
C GLY A 32 -1.62 2.37 -5.42
N THR A 33 -1.83 1.50 -6.40
CA THR A 33 -2.51 0.20 -6.20
C THR A 33 -1.69 -0.70 -5.28
N GLU A 34 -2.31 -1.18 -4.22
CA GLU A 34 -1.74 -2.19 -3.34
C GLU A 34 -2.24 -3.59 -3.70
N THR A 35 -1.31 -4.48 -4.04
CA THR A 35 -1.65 -5.87 -4.39
C THR A 35 -1.31 -6.80 -3.22
N PRO A 36 -2.30 -7.45 -2.59
CA PRO A 36 -2.09 -8.37 -1.49
C PRO A 36 -1.70 -9.77 -1.98
N PHE A 37 -0.80 -10.42 -1.24
CA PHE A 37 -0.46 -11.83 -1.39
C PHE A 37 -0.53 -12.50 -0.03
N ALA A 38 -1.14 -13.69 0.05
CA ALA A 38 -1.15 -14.46 1.30
C ALA A 38 0.29 -14.69 1.77
N ALA A 39 0.58 -14.39 3.03
CA ALA A 39 1.93 -14.51 3.58
C ALA A 39 2.30 -15.97 3.90
N ASP A 40 1.30 -16.82 4.18
CA ASP A 40 1.54 -18.23 4.50
C ASP A 40 2.15 -18.97 3.31
N GLY A 41 3.34 -19.56 3.54
CA GLY A 41 4.11 -20.26 2.52
C GLY A 41 4.59 -19.42 1.34
N LEU A 42 4.49 -18.08 1.41
CA LEU A 42 4.92 -17.18 0.34
C LEU A 42 6.45 -17.20 0.18
N LYS A 43 6.88 -17.37 -1.07
CA LYS A 43 8.28 -17.20 -1.47
C LYS A 43 8.41 -16.01 -2.41
N ILE A 44 9.38 -15.15 -2.18
CA ILE A 44 9.72 -14.04 -3.08
C ILE A 44 11.13 -14.28 -3.62
N THR A 45 11.28 -14.24 -4.95
CA THR A 45 12.56 -14.36 -5.64
C THR A 45 12.78 -13.13 -6.51
N PHE A 46 13.91 -12.45 -6.33
CA PHE A 46 14.29 -11.33 -7.18
C PHE A 46 15.17 -11.82 -8.32
N VAL A 47 14.70 -11.67 -9.55
CA VAL A 47 15.40 -12.16 -10.75
C VAL A 47 15.01 -11.32 -11.97
N ASP A 48 15.99 -10.99 -12.80
CA ASP A 48 15.79 -10.28 -14.08
C ASP A 48 14.93 -9.00 -13.98
N GLY A 49 15.14 -8.19 -12.94
CA GLY A 49 14.38 -6.94 -12.72
C GLY A 49 12.97 -7.14 -12.17
N ASN A 50 12.61 -8.36 -11.74
CA ASN A 50 11.29 -8.69 -11.23
C ASN A 50 11.34 -9.28 -9.82
N ALA A 51 10.28 -9.06 -9.05
CA ALA A 51 9.91 -9.88 -7.91
C ALA A 51 8.98 -11.00 -8.39
N VAL A 52 9.44 -12.25 -8.28
CA VAL A 52 8.67 -13.46 -8.57
C VAL A 52 8.15 -14.02 -7.25
N LEU A 53 6.84 -13.97 -7.08
CA LEU A 53 6.11 -14.46 -5.92
C LEU A 53 5.58 -15.85 -6.21
N THR A 54 5.90 -16.83 -5.37
CA THR A 54 5.35 -18.18 -5.41
C THR A 54 4.55 -18.43 -4.15
N LEU A 55 3.24 -18.62 -4.29
CA LEU A 55 2.31 -18.93 -3.20
C LEU A 55 2.46 -20.38 -2.75
N ALA A 56 1.90 -20.71 -1.58
CA ALA A 56 1.95 -22.06 -1.00
C ALA A 56 1.35 -23.15 -1.90
N ASP A 57 0.35 -22.80 -2.72
CA ASP A 57 -0.30 -23.68 -3.68
C ASP A 57 0.50 -23.86 -5.00
N GLY A 58 1.64 -23.18 -5.13
CA GLY A 58 2.48 -23.20 -6.32
C GLY A 58 2.12 -22.14 -7.37
N THR A 59 1.09 -21.32 -7.14
CA THR A 59 0.74 -20.19 -8.02
C THR A 59 1.89 -19.18 -8.07
N VAL A 60 2.25 -18.75 -9.28
CA VAL A 60 3.34 -17.79 -9.51
C VAL A 60 2.78 -16.46 -10.01
N SER A 61 3.21 -15.36 -9.40
CA SER A 61 2.95 -13.98 -9.85
C SER A 61 4.27 -13.24 -10.02
N THR A 62 4.35 -12.37 -11.02
CA THR A 62 5.56 -11.59 -11.32
C THR A 62 5.24 -10.12 -11.29
N LEU A 63 5.97 -9.35 -10.48
CA LEU A 63 5.88 -7.90 -10.37
C LEU A 63 7.19 -7.29 -10.86
N ASN A 64 7.12 -6.27 -11.72
CA ASN A 64 8.31 -5.53 -12.16
C ASN A 64 8.78 -4.61 -11.03
N LEU A 65 10.08 -4.67 -10.69
CA LEU A 65 10.67 -3.88 -9.61
C LEU A 65 10.62 -2.37 -9.85
N ASP A 66 10.66 -1.92 -11.11
CA ASP A 66 10.53 -0.50 -11.46
C ASP A 66 9.14 0.06 -11.11
N ASN A 67 8.16 -0.84 -10.95
CA ASN A 67 6.78 -0.49 -10.64
C ASN A 67 6.41 -0.73 -9.17
N ILE A 68 7.36 -1.07 -8.29
CA ILE A 68 7.10 -1.31 -6.86
C ILE A 68 7.74 -0.19 -6.04
N ASN A 69 6.94 0.54 -5.26
CA ASN A 69 7.45 1.57 -4.35
C ASN A 69 7.97 0.95 -3.05
N TYR A 70 7.16 0.09 -2.43
CA TYR A 70 7.47 -0.61 -1.19
C TYR A 70 6.53 -1.82 -1.02
N PHE A 71 6.85 -2.69 -0.05
CA PHE A 71 5.95 -3.76 0.39
C PHE A 71 5.94 -3.84 1.91
N TYR A 72 4.84 -4.31 2.49
CA TYR A 72 4.68 -4.41 3.94
C TYR A 72 3.75 -5.57 4.34
N PHE A 73 3.84 -5.97 5.62
CA PHE A 73 3.02 -7.03 6.20
C PHE A 73 1.74 -6.47 6.81
N THR A 74 0.62 -7.13 6.59
CA THR A 74 -0.68 -6.73 7.12
C THR A 74 -1.62 -7.92 7.33
N ASP A 75 -2.61 -7.75 8.21
CA ASP A 75 -3.69 -8.72 8.42
C ASP A 75 -4.90 -8.44 7.51
N ASP A 76 -4.92 -7.29 6.82
CA ASP A 76 -6.00 -6.90 5.92
C ASP A 76 -5.72 -7.34 4.47
N PRO A 77 -6.58 -8.17 3.83
CA PRO A 77 -6.44 -8.53 2.42
C PRO A 77 -6.87 -7.43 1.45
N GLY A 78 -7.40 -6.29 1.89
CA GLY A 78 -7.99 -5.29 0.99
C GLY A 78 -7.02 -4.78 -0.08
N THR A 79 -7.44 -4.77 -1.34
CA THR A 79 -6.73 -4.01 -2.38
C THR A 79 -7.02 -2.53 -2.15
N VAL A 80 -6.01 -1.76 -1.78
CA VAL A 80 -6.11 -0.31 -1.71
C VAL A 80 -5.84 0.21 -3.12
N THR A 81 -6.85 0.70 -3.81
CA THR A 81 -6.71 1.31 -5.14
C THR A 81 -7.00 2.80 -5.05
N GLY A 82 -6.19 3.62 -5.73
CA GLY A 82 -6.48 5.05 -5.86
C GLY A 82 -5.24 5.90 -6.03
N LEU A 83 -5.43 7.10 -6.57
CA LEU A 83 -4.40 8.12 -6.61
C LEU A 83 -4.31 8.77 -5.23
N LYS A 84 -3.09 8.95 -4.73
CA LYS A 84 -2.90 9.64 -3.44
C LYS A 84 -3.37 11.08 -3.58
N GLY A 85 -4.25 11.54 -2.69
CA GLY A 85 -4.89 12.84 -2.78
C GLY A 85 -6.20 12.88 -3.57
N ASP A 86 -6.58 11.81 -4.30
CA ASP A 86 -7.89 11.68 -4.98
C ASP A 86 -8.95 11.19 -3.97
N VAL A 87 -9.29 12.05 -3.03
CA VAL A 87 -10.15 11.70 -1.89
C VAL A 87 -11.56 11.34 -2.35
N ASN A 88 -12.07 12.03 -3.38
CA ASN A 88 -13.41 11.76 -3.94
C ASN A 88 -13.46 10.57 -4.91
N ASN A 89 -12.29 10.01 -5.28
CA ASN A 89 -12.13 8.87 -6.18
C ASN A 89 -12.70 9.12 -7.59
N ASP A 90 -12.51 10.33 -8.11
CA ASP A 90 -12.91 10.72 -9.48
C ASP A 90 -11.81 10.49 -10.53
N GLY A 91 -10.61 10.09 -10.08
CA GLY A 91 -9.47 9.77 -10.93
C GLY A 91 -8.56 10.95 -11.23
N GLU A 92 -8.82 12.13 -10.66
CA GLU A 92 -7.96 13.30 -10.71
C GLU A 92 -7.59 13.76 -9.28
N VAL A 93 -6.53 14.55 -9.15
CA VAL A 93 -6.17 15.18 -7.87
C VAL A 93 -6.35 16.69 -8.02
N GLY A 94 -7.32 17.27 -7.32
CA GLY A 94 -7.70 18.67 -7.51
C GLY A 94 -8.41 19.32 -6.33
N ILE A 95 -9.04 20.47 -6.62
CA ILE A 95 -9.74 21.28 -5.61
C ILE A 95 -10.97 20.55 -5.05
N ALA A 96 -11.57 19.66 -5.86
CA ALA A 96 -12.68 18.82 -5.43
C ALA A 96 -12.27 17.90 -4.28
N ASP A 97 -11.06 17.35 -4.30
CA ASP A 97 -10.54 16.49 -3.24
C ASP A 97 -10.28 17.22 -1.94
N ILE A 98 -9.81 18.47 -2.01
CA ILE A 98 -9.67 19.32 -0.82
C ILE A 98 -11.03 19.47 -0.12
N THR A 99 -12.08 19.70 -0.91
CA THR A 99 -13.45 19.82 -0.38
C THR A 99 -13.93 18.48 0.20
N ALA A 100 -13.66 17.37 -0.48
CA ALA A 100 -14.01 16.03 -0.01
C ALA A 100 -13.29 15.68 1.32
N LEU A 101 -12.01 16.01 1.43
CA LEU A 101 -11.21 15.79 2.65
C LEU A 101 -11.71 16.62 3.82
N ILE A 102 -12.04 17.90 3.60
CA ILE A 102 -12.63 18.74 4.65
C ILE A 102 -13.97 18.16 5.11
N ASN A 103 -14.83 17.73 4.20
CA ASN A 103 -16.11 17.11 4.56
C ASN A 103 -15.90 15.81 5.33
N LEU A 104 -14.87 15.03 4.97
CA LEU A 104 -14.50 13.81 5.68
C LEU A 104 -14.09 14.10 7.13
N LEU A 105 -13.23 15.11 7.35
CA LEU A 105 -12.79 15.55 8.68
C LEU A 105 -13.91 16.11 9.55
N LEU A 106 -14.95 16.67 8.93
CA LEU A 106 -16.14 17.16 9.60
C LEU A 106 -17.18 16.06 9.85
N SER A 107 -17.00 14.88 9.26
CA SER A 107 -17.86 13.73 9.51
C SER A 107 -17.47 13.02 10.81
N ASP A 108 -18.47 12.52 11.54
CA ASP A 108 -18.25 11.64 12.70
C ASP A 108 -18.10 10.16 12.27
N GLU A 109 -17.95 9.90 10.97
CA GLU A 109 -17.86 8.54 10.45
C GLU A 109 -16.47 7.95 10.71
N GLN A 110 -16.45 6.73 11.23
CA GLN A 110 -15.21 5.97 11.34
C GLN A 110 -14.76 5.52 9.95
N ILE A 111 -13.55 5.91 9.56
CA ILE A 111 -12.95 5.50 8.29
C ILE A 111 -12.55 4.02 8.38
N THR A 112 -13.36 3.14 7.80
CA THR A 112 -13.07 1.70 7.70
C THR A 112 -12.57 1.29 6.31
N ASP A 113 -12.69 2.18 5.33
CA ASP A 113 -12.23 1.95 3.96
C ASP A 113 -10.74 2.29 3.87
N ALA A 114 -9.91 1.25 3.71
CA ALA A 114 -8.45 1.38 3.56
C ALA A 114 -8.05 2.14 2.28
N GLY A 115 -8.86 2.04 1.21
CA GLY A 115 -8.74 2.83 -0.02
C GLY A 115 -8.90 4.32 0.26
N LEU A 116 -9.99 4.69 0.92
CA LEU A 116 -10.22 6.08 1.33
C LEU A 116 -9.12 6.57 2.28
N PHE A 117 -8.71 5.75 3.25
CA PHE A 117 -7.64 6.10 4.16
C PHE A 117 -6.34 6.43 3.42
N TYR A 118 -5.92 5.58 2.48
CA TYR A 118 -4.73 5.81 1.67
C TYR A 118 -4.79 7.09 0.82
N ARG A 119 -5.95 7.38 0.23
CA ARG A 119 -6.13 8.59 -0.60
C ARG A 119 -6.19 9.86 0.26
N ALA A 120 -6.71 9.76 1.49
CA ALA A 120 -6.92 10.88 2.41
C ALA A 120 -5.74 11.20 3.34
N ASP A 121 -4.95 10.21 3.76
CA ASP A 121 -3.67 10.40 4.46
C ASP A 121 -2.61 10.83 3.43
N VAL A 122 -2.61 12.12 3.09
CA VAL A 122 -1.77 12.67 2.01
C VAL A 122 -0.32 12.82 2.46
N ASN A 123 -0.07 13.06 3.76
CA ASN A 123 1.26 13.29 4.29
C ASN A 123 1.99 11.98 4.73
N ASN A 124 1.31 10.83 4.75
CA ASN A 124 1.80 9.52 5.20
C ASN A 124 2.19 9.46 6.69
N ASP A 125 1.50 10.21 7.55
CA ASP A 125 1.72 10.11 9.00
C ASP A 125 0.84 9.05 9.69
N ASN A 126 -0.02 8.37 8.92
CA ASN A 126 -1.02 7.39 9.37
C ASN A 126 -2.15 8.01 10.21
N GLU A 127 -2.40 9.30 10.07
CA GLU A 127 -3.58 9.97 10.58
C GLU A 127 -4.26 10.74 9.45
N ILE A 128 -5.60 10.85 9.48
CA ILE A 128 -6.33 11.73 8.57
C ILE A 128 -6.69 12.98 9.37
N SER A 129 -6.03 14.09 9.05
CA SER A 129 -6.11 15.32 9.83
C SER A 129 -6.03 16.58 8.94
N ILE A 130 -6.03 17.75 9.59
CA ILE A 130 -5.82 19.03 8.88
C ILE A 130 -4.41 19.14 8.26
N ALA A 131 -3.46 18.32 8.71
CA ALA A 131 -2.13 18.25 8.11
C ALA A 131 -2.21 17.71 6.67
N ASP A 132 -3.10 16.76 6.40
CA ASP A 132 -3.35 16.20 5.07
C ASP A 132 -3.97 17.22 4.13
N VAL A 133 -4.88 18.07 4.63
CA VAL A 133 -5.42 19.18 3.85
C VAL A 133 -4.30 20.12 3.40
N THR A 134 -3.37 20.42 4.29
CA THR A 134 -2.22 21.27 3.95
C THR A 134 -1.31 20.59 2.93
N ALA A 135 -1.04 19.29 3.09
CA ALA A 135 -0.26 18.52 2.14
C ALA A 135 -0.92 18.44 0.76
N LEU A 136 -2.25 18.25 0.72
CA LEU A 136 -3.04 18.19 -0.50
C LEU A 136 -3.08 19.54 -1.23
N VAL A 137 -3.23 20.65 -0.51
CA VAL A 137 -3.13 22.00 -1.10
C VAL A 137 -1.78 22.20 -1.78
N ASN A 138 -0.69 21.83 -1.10
CA ASN A 138 0.65 21.94 -1.69
C ASN A 138 0.80 21.07 -2.94
N LEU A 139 0.31 19.82 -2.89
CA LEU A 139 0.31 18.92 -4.02
C LEU A 139 -0.42 19.54 -5.22
N VAL A 140 -1.65 20.03 -5.01
CA VAL A 140 -2.48 20.64 -6.05
C VAL A 140 -1.84 21.88 -6.68
N LEU A 141 -1.13 22.69 -5.89
CA LEU A 141 -0.44 23.89 -6.37
C LEU A 141 0.86 23.61 -7.16
N THR A 142 1.40 22.39 -7.06
CA THR A 142 2.64 21.98 -7.74
C THR A 142 2.43 21.23 -9.05
N GLN A 143 1.18 21.05 -9.48
CA GLN A 143 0.81 20.39 -10.74
C GLN A 143 1.06 21.28 -11.96
#